data_AF-A0A822IR78-F1
#
_entry.id   AF-A0A822IR78-F1
#
_cell.length_a   1.000
_cell.length_b   1.000
_cell.length_c   1.000
_cell.angle_alpha   90.00
_cell.angle_beta   90.00
_cell.angle_gamma   90.00
#
_symmetry.space_group_name_H-M   'P 1'
#
loop_
_entity.id
_entity.type
_entity.pdbx_description
1 polymer ?
#
loop_
_entity_poly.entity_id
_entity_poly.type
_entity_poly.pdbx_seq_one_letter_code
_entity_poly.pdbx_strand_id
1 'polypeptide(L)'
;MIGLEQELLHEVDWRTNELSIIITIPRLCNCNDKQKEILEKYSAVAIYSIWEGFVTQSFTLYIREINNLKLSYEKISLNILTHDIFIKYGLTEEQIKHFEHKCIFVNNIFEYSKLPVVISSKIPTEANINFKVINKILNHFYLEELPAKDFEDRLNKLLMYRNKIAHGEYSLPITEEIIQDFNSTIIDAMHELTIRITNGFIKKKYLRV
;
A
#
# COMPACT_ATOMS: atom_id res chain seq x y z
N MET A 1 -17.21 -2.52 19.01
CA MET A 1 -16.22 -2.96 18.02
C MET A 1 -16.41 -2.04 16.83
N ILE A 2 -15.41 -1.23 16.51
CA ILE A 2 -15.44 -0.33 15.35
C ILE A 2 -15.34 -1.21 14.10
N GLY A 3 -16.12 -0.93 13.05
CA GLY A 3 -16.08 -1.72 11.81
C GLY A 3 -14.82 -1.41 10.99
N LEU A 4 -14.37 -2.35 10.14
CA LEU A 4 -13.21 -2.16 9.24
C LEU A 4 -13.23 -0.82 8.51
N GLU A 5 -14.37 -0.46 7.92
CA GLU A 5 -14.56 0.80 7.20
C GLU A 5 -14.30 2.01 8.09
N GLN A 6 -14.79 2.01 9.34
CA GLN A 6 -14.60 3.11 10.28
C GLN A 6 -13.13 3.23 10.70
N GLU A 7 -12.40 2.12 10.86
CA GLU A 7 -10.96 2.17 11.15
C GLU A 7 -10.15 2.69 9.95
N LEU A 8 -10.50 2.29 8.72
CA LEU A 8 -9.87 2.82 7.52
C LEU A 8 -10.13 4.32 7.35
N LEU A 9 -11.38 4.77 7.57
CA LEU A 9 -11.71 6.20 7.52
C LEU A 9 -10.98 7.00 8.60
N HIS A 10 -10.81 6.44 9.80
CA HIS A 10 -9.99 7.07 10.84
C HIS A 10 -8.51 7.21 10.41
N GLU A 11 -7.94 6.20 9.74
CA GLU A 11 -6.60 6.34 9.13
C GLU A 11 -6.57 7.44 8.08
N VAL A 12 -7.58 7.53 7.20
CA VAL A 12 -7.67 8.60 6.20
C VAL A 12 -7.69 9.98 6.87
N ASP A 13 -8.54 10.17 7.89
CA ASP A 13 -8.66 11.43 8.62
C ASP A 13 -7.34 11.81 9.30
N TRP A 14 -6.71 10.86 10.00
CA TRP A 14 -5.42 11.09 10.65
C TRP A 14 -4.33 11.51 9.65
N ARG A 15 -4.18 10.79 8.54
CA ARG A 15 -3.18 11.11 7.52
C ARG A 15 -3.47 12.39 6.76
N THR A 16 -4.75 12.69 6.52
CA THR A 16 -5.16 13.96 5.89
C THR A 16 -4.79 15.16 6.76
N ASN A 17 -4.89 15.02 8.09
CA ASN A 17 -4.42 16.03 9.03
C ASN A 17 -2.88 16.20 8.96
N GLU A 18 -2.12 15.10 8.91
CA GLU A 18 -0.66 15.17 8.76
C GLU A 18 -0.24 15.83 7.44
N LEU A 19 -0.87 15.43 6.33
CA LEU A 19 -0.65 16.03 5.01
C LEU A 19 -0.91 17.54 5.03
N SER A 20 -2.02 17.96 5.64
CA SER A 20 -2.40 19.37 5.77
C SER A 20 -1.35 20.17 6.52
N ILE A 21 -0.77 19.60 7.58
CA ILE A 21 0.31 20.23 8.33
C ILE A 21 1.58 20.34 7.48
N ILE A 22 2.00 19.24 6.83
CA ILE A 22 3.21 19.18 6.00
C ILE A 22 3.20 20.25 4.91
N ILE A 23 2.10 20.38 4.16
CA ILE A 23 2.00 21.35 3.06
C ILE A 23 1.88 22.80 3.52
N THR A 24 1.48 23.02 4.78
CA THR A 24 1.23 24.36 5.34
C THR A 24 2.46 24.92 6.06
N ILE A 25 3.29 24.08 6.67
CA ILE A 25 4.50 24.50 7.41
C ILE A 25 5.41 25.43 6.59
N PRO A 26 5.76 25.16 5.31
CA PRO A 26 6.63 26.04 4.54
C PRO A 26 6.08 27.47 4.39
N ARG A 27 4.77 27.65 4.50
CA ARG A 27 4.08 28.93 4.35
C ARG A 27 3.99 29.70 5.66
N LEU A 28 3.76 29.00 6.76
CA LEU A 28 3.55 29.61 8.08
C LEU A 28 4.84 29.79 8.87
N CYS A 29 5.90 29.05 8.55
CA CYS A 29 7.15 29.16 9.27
C CYS A 29 7.82 30.52 8.99
N ASN A 30 8.42 31.10 10.04
CA ASN A 30 9.28 32.27 9.91
C ASN A 30 10.65 31.87 9.33
N CYS A 31 10.62 31.42 8.07
CA CYS A 31 11.75 30.86 7.33
C CYS A 31 12.20 31.82 6.22
N ASN A 32 13.49 31.85 5.91
CA ASN A 32 13.98 32.47 4.69
C ASN A 32 13.65 31.63 3.44
N ASP A 33 13.81 32.21 2.25
CA ASP A 33 13.40 31.56 0.99
C ASP A 33 14.09 30.21 0.77
N LYS A 34 15.39 30.10 1.11
CA LYS A 34 16.14 28.84 1.01
C LYS A 34 15.58 27.76 1.94
N GLN A 35 15.18 28.13 3.16
CA GLN A 35 14.56 27.19 4.09
C GLN A 35 13.20 26.74 3.59
N LYS A 36 12.38 27.65 3.03
CA LYS A 36 11.08 27.31 2.43
C LYS A 36 11.22 26.34 1.28
N GLU A 37 12.13 26.62 0.35
CA GLU A 37 12.43 25.74 -0.80
C GLU A 37 12.83 24.33 -0.35
N ILE A 38 13.66 24.23 0.69
CA ILE A 38 14.04 22.93 1.28
C ILE A 38 12.82 22.22 1.88
N LEU A 39 11.99 22.92 2.64
CA LEU A 39 10.80 22.34 3.28
C LEU A 39 9.77 21.87 2.23
N GLU A 40 9.53 22.67 1.19
CA GLU A 40 8.67 22.30 0.06
C GLU A 40 9.22 21.06 -0.66
N LYS A 41 10.53 21.05 -0.93
CA LYS A 41 11.20 19.91 -1.55
C LYS A 41 10.98 18.62 -0.77
N TYR A 42 11.24 18.62 0.54
CA TYR A 42 11.09 17.43 1.35
C TYR A 42 9.63 17.09 1.70
N SER A 43 8.68 18.00 1.47
CA SER A 43 7.25 17.70 1.60
C SER A 43 6.82 16.59 0.63
N ALA A 44 7.36 16.55 -0.60
CA ALA A 44 7.07 15.47 -1.54
C ALA A 44 7.51 14.09 -1.02
N VAL A 45 8.64 14.02 -0.31
CA VAL A 45 9.11 12.78 0.33
C VAL A 45 8.19 12.38 1.48
N ALA A 46 7.80 13.33 2.32
CA ALA A 46 6.89 13.08 3.43
C ALA A 46 5.49 12.63 2.97
N ILE A 47 4.92 13.28 1.94
CA ILE A 47 3.65 12.90 1.31
C ILE A 47 3.70 11.46 0.81
N TYR A 48 4.78 11.08 0.13
CA TYR A 48 4.97 9.71 -0.33
C TYR A 48 5.09 8.70 0.83
N SER A 49 5.80 9.05 1.91
CA SER A 49 5.86 8.20 3.10
C SER A 49 4.49 8.00 3.78
N ILE A 50 3.63 9.02 3.77
CA ILE A 50 2.25 8.90 4.25
C ILE A 50 1.47 7.88 3.42
N TRP A 51 1.61 7.92 2.09
CA TRP A 51 0.98 6.93 1.21
C TRP A 51 1.44 5.50 1.53
N GLU A 52 2.75 5.26 1.64
CA GLU A 52 3.27 3.93 1.95
C GLU A 52 2.78 3.40 3.31
N GLY A 53 2.77 4.26 4.32
CA GLY A 53 2.25 3.93 5.64
C GLY A 53 0.74 3.63 5.61
N PHE A 54 -0.03 4.32 4.77
CA PHE A 54 -1.49 4.15 4.71
C PHE A 54 -1.84 2.81 4.05
N VAL A 55 -1.18 2.49 2.93
CA VAL A 55 -1.36 1.20 2.25
C VAL A 55 -1.02 0.06 3.20
N THR A 56 0.13 0.13 3.87
CA THR A 56 0.58 -0.93 4.80
C THR A 56 -0.42 -1.14 5.94
N GLN A 57 -0.88 -0.05 6.55
CA GLN A 57 -1.84 -0.12 7.65
C GLN A 57 -3.21 -0.64 7.18
N SER A 58 -3.69 -0.20 6.01
CA SER A 58 -4.97 -0.61 5.45
C SER A 58 -5.05 -2.12 5.21
N PHE A 59 -4.01 -2.71 4.61
CA PHE A 59 -3.97 -4.17 4.42
C PHE A 59 -3.73 -4.92 5.73
N THR A 60 -3.01 -4.33 6.69
CA THR A 60 -2.88 -4.91 8.04
C THR A 60 -4.24 -5.04 8.71
N LEU A 61 -5.08 -4.00 8.64
CA LEU A 61 -6.45 -4.01 9.15
C LEU A 61 -7.32 -5.04 8.42
N TYR A 62 -7.29 -5.06 7.09
CA TYR A 62 -8.05 -6.03 6.29
C TYR A 62 -7.70 -7.49 6.64
N ILE A 63 -6.41 -7.80 6.73
CA ILE A 63 -5.92 -9.14 7.08
C ILE A 63 -6.29 -9.51 8.51
N ARG A 64 -6.23 -8.56 9.44
CA ARG A 64 -6.69 -8.76 10.83
C ARG A 64 -8.16 -9.20 10.85
N GLU A 65 -9.02 -8.51 10.11
CA GLU A 65 -10.44 -8.87 10.03
C GLU A 65 -10.66 -10.26 9.42
N ILE A 66 -9.94 -10.61 8.36
CA ILE A 66 -10.04 -11.96 7.79
C ILE A 66 -9.58 -13.03 8.80
N ASN A 67 -8.47 -12.80 9.49
CA ASN A 67 -7.96 -13.74 10.50
C ASN A 67 -8.93 -13.91 11.68
N ASN A 68 -9.63 -12.85 12.07
CA ASN A 68 -10.67 -12.89 13.12
C ASN A 68 -11.85 -13.81 12.75
N LEU A 69 -12.11 -14.02 11.46
CA LEU A 69 -13.14 -14.96 10.99
C LEU A 69 -12.75 -16.43 11.18
N LYS A 70 -11.49 -16.74 11.50
CA LYS A 70 -10.98 -18.10 11.78
C LYS A 70 -11.36 -19.11 10.68
N LEU A 71 -11.20 -18.71 9.43
CA LEU A 71 -11.57 -19.52 8.27
C LEU A 71 -10.61 -20.70 8.10
N SER A 72 -11.12 -21.83 7.60
CA SER A 72 -10.29 -22.92 7.10
C SER A 72 -9.70 -22.57 5.73
N TYR A 73 -8.55 -23.15 5.39
CA TYR A 73 -7.88 -22.90 4.09
C TYR A 73 -8.82 -23.17 2.90
N GLU A 74 -9.70 -24.16 2.99
CA GLU A 74 -10.66 -24.51 1.95
C GLU A 74 -11.64 -23.36 1.60
N LYS A 75 -11.91 -22.49 2.57
CA LYS A 75 -12.85 -21.37 2.43
C LYS A 75 -12.18 -20.08 1.95
N ILE A 76 -10.86 -19.97 2.04
CA ILE A 76 -10.15 -18.72 1.72
C ILE A 76 -9.86 -18.67 0.21
N SER A 77 -9.96 -17.48 -0.37
CA SER A 77 -9.62 -17.22 -1.77
C SER A 77 -8.20 -17.69 -2.09
N LEU A 78 -8.04 -18.31 -3.26
CA LEU A 78 -6.75 -18.82 -3.70
C LEU A 78 -5.69 -17.71 -3.78
N ASN A 79 -6.06 -16.49 -4.21
CA ASN A 79 -5.14 -15.36 -4.27
C ASN A 79 -4.50 -15.07 -2.90
N ILE A 80 -5.32 -15.04 -1.85
CA ILE A 80 -4.86 -14.75 -0.48
C ILE A 80 -3.98 -15.89 0.05
N LEU A 81 -4.36 -17.14 -0.20
CA LEU A 81 -3.53 -18.29 0.21
C LEU A 81 -2.20 -18.31 -0.52
N THR A 82 -2.20 -18.06 -1.83
CA THR A 82 -0.97 -17.96 -2.63
C THR A 82 -0.09 -16.84 -2.08
N HIS A 83 -0.66 -15.68 -1.79
CA HIS A 83 0.06 -14.58 -1.16
C HIS A 83 0.70 -14.98 0.18
N ASP A 84 -0.07 -15.56 1.10
CA ASP A 84 0.42 -15.95 2.42
C ASP A 84 1.52 -17.02 2.36
N ILE A 85 1.35 -18.03 1.50
CA ILE A 85 2.35 -19.08 1.27
C ILE A 85 3.64 -18.46 0.72
N PHE A 86 3.55 -17.60 -0.29
CA PHE A 86 4.74 -16.96 -0.87
C PHE A 86 5.50 -16.12 0.15
N ILE A 87 4.78 -15.37 0.98
CA ILE A 87 5.37 -14.56 2.04
C ILE A 87 6.03 -15.42 3.13
N LYS A 88 5.34 -16.44 3.66
CA LYS A 88 5.85 -17.27 4.77
C LYS A 88 7.06 -18.09 4.41
N TYR A 89 7.07 -18.64 3.19
CA TYR A 89 8.16 -19.48 2.72
C TYR A 89 9.20 -18.71 1.90
N GLY A 90 9.07 -17.38 1.83
CA GLY A 90 10.02 -16.50 1.16
C GLY A 90 10.14 -16.71 -0.34
N LEU A 91 9.13 -17.32 -0.96
CA LEU A 91 9.16 -17.78 -2.35
C LEU A 91 9.14 -16.58 -3.30
N THR A 92 10.26 -16.33 -3.96
CA THR A 92 10.34 -15.34 -5.04
C THR A 92 10.23 -16.03 -6.39
N GLU A 93 9.80 -15.31 -7.43
CA GLU A 93 9.79 -15.82 -8.82
C GLU A 93 11.15 -16.38 -9.23
N GLU A 94 12.23 -15.79 -8.72
CA GLU A 94 13.59 -16.24 -8.97
C GLU A 94 13.90 -17.56 -8.29
N GLN A 95 13.47 -17.75 -7.04
CA GLN A 95 13.70 -19.00 -6.32
C GLN A 95 13.00 -20.17 -7.01
N ILE A 96 11.78 -20.01 -7.52
CA ILE A 96 11.03 -21.11 -8.15
C ILE A 96 11.53 -21.49 -9.56
N LYS A 97 12.60 -20.86 -10.06
CA LYS A 97 13.22 -21.22 -11.36
C LYS A 97 13.86 -22.62 -11.33
N HIS A 98 14.50 -22.99 -10.22
CA HIS A 98 15.22 -24.26 -10.10
C HIS A 98 14.31 -25.41 -9.65
N PHE A 99 14.48 -26.60 -10.21
CA PHE A 99 13.63 -27.76 -9.91
C PHE A 99 13.67 -28.14 -8.42
N GLU A 100 14.83 -28.06 -7.77
CA GLU A 100 14.97 -28.31 -6.33
C GLU A 100 14.10 -27.37 -5.49
N HIS A 101 14.09 -26.08 -5.81
CA HIS A 101 13.22 -25.12 -5.14
C HIS A 101 11.72 -25.36 -5.43
N LYS A 102 11.38 -25.91 -6.61
CA LYS A 102 10.01 -26.38 -6.89
C LYS A 102 9.62 -27.56 -5.98
N CYS A 103 10.54 -28.49 -5.72
CA CYS A 103 10.30 -29.58 -4.78
C CYS A 103 10.09 -29.06 -3.35
N ILE A 104 10.93 -28.11 -2.90
CA ILE A 104 10.78 -27.43 -1.61
C ILE A 104 9.43 -26.71 -1.52
N PHE A 105 9.04 -26.01 -2.59
CA PHE A 105 7.75 -25.33 -2.67
C PHE A 105 6.56 -26.29 -2.51
N VAL A 106 6.57 -27.40 -3.23
CA VAL A 106 5.52 -28.43 -3.13
C VAL A 106 5.45 -28.99 -1.71
N ASN A 107 6.60 -29.27 -1.09
CA ASN A 107 6.65 -29.71 0.31
C ASN A 107 6.06 -28.65 1.27
N ASN A 108 6.38 -27.38 1.07
CA ASN A 108 5.85 -26.28 1.88
C ASN A 108 4.32 -26.15 1.76
N ILE A 109 3.75 -26.38 0.58
CA ILE A 109 2.29 -26.41 0.40
C ILE A 109 1.66 -27.53 1.23
N PHE A 110 2.25 -28.74 1.22
CA PHE A 110 1.76 -29.85 2.01
C PHE A 110 1.82 -29.55 3.51
N GLU A 111 2.91 -28.97 4.01
CA GLU A 111 3.01 -28.56 5.42
C GLU A 111 2.03 -27.45 5.77
N TYR A 112 1.85 -26.46 4.89
CA TYR A 112 0.90 -25.38 5.09
C TYR A 112 -0.52 -25.90 5.33
N SER A 113 -0.95 -26.92 4.58
CA SER A 113 -2.28 -27.53 4.70
C SER A 113 -2.57 -28.17 6.07
N LYS A 114 -1.52 -28.47 6.86
CA LYS A 114 -1.65 -29.08 8.19
C LYS A 114 -1.80 -28.06 9.31
N LEU A 115 -1.56 -26.78 9.03
CA LEU A 115 -1.56 -25.71 10.04
C LEU A 115 -2.87 -24.92 10.01
N PRO A 116 -3.30 -24.37 11.16
CA PRO A 116 -4.35 -23.36 11.17
C PRO A 116 -3.96 -22.16 10.29
N VAL A 117 -4.87 -21.69 9.45
CA VAL A 117 -4.59 -20.55 8.57
C VAL A 117 -4.64 -19.26 9.37
N VAL A 118 -3.48 -18.61 9.47
CA VAL A 118 -3.32 -17.24 9.94
C VAL A 118 -2.54 -16.49 8.88
N ILE A 119 -3.21 -15.63 8.13
CA ILE A 119 -2.62 -14.88 7.02
C ILE A 119 -1.61 -13.88 7.58
N SER A 120 -0.41 -13.84 7.01
CA SER A 120 0.63 -12.87 7.33
C SER A 120 0.19 -11.45 6.98
N SER A 121 0.42 -10.49 7.86
CA SER A 121 0.18 -9.07 7.58
C SER A 121 1.28 -8.41 6.74
N LYS A 122 2.32 -9.16 6.33
CA LYS A 122 3.45 -8.60 5.58
C LYS A 122 3.06 -8.34 4.12
N ILE A 123 3.17 -7.09 3.69
CA ILE A 123 2.86 -6.64 2.34
C ILE A 123 4.14 -6.48 1.51
N PRO A 124 4.24 -7.07 0.31
CA PRO A 124 5.39 -6.92 -0.57
C PRO A 124 5.32 -5.56 -1.26
N THR A 125 5.87 -4.53 -0.60
CA THR A 125 5.89 -3.15 -1.11
C THR A 125 6.94 -2.90 -2.19
N GLU A 126 7.69 -3.92 -2.64
CA GLU A 126 8.74 -3.85 -3.69
C GLU A 126 9.67 -2.63 -3.57
N ALA A 127 10.00 -2.24 -2.35
CA ALA A 127 10.71 -1.02 -1.96
C ALA A 127 10.01 0.32 -2.26
N ASN A 128 9.00 0.35 -3.15
CA ASN A 128 8.18 1.52 -3.44
C ASN A 128 6.76 1.12 -3.89
N ILE A 129 5.73 1.78 -3.36
CA ILE A 129 4.32 1.55 -3.74
C ILE A 129 3.88 2.54 -4.84
N ASN A 130 4.20 2.22 -6.09
CA ASN A 130 3.61 2.89 -7.26
C ASN A 130 2.25 2.29 -7.66
N PHE A 131 1.65 2.83 -8.73
CA PHE A 131 0.37 2.35 -9.26
C PHE A 131 0.37 0.85 -9.57
N LYS A 132 1.43 0.35 -10.23
CA LYS A 132 1.58 -1.07 -10.54
C LYS A 132 1.65 -1.92 -9.28
N VAL A 133 2.41 -1.49 -8.28
CA VAL A 133 2.61 -2.22 -7.03
C VAL A 133 1.34 -2.25 -6.19
N ILE A 134 0.61 -1.13 -6.05
CA ILE A 134 -0.67 -1.14 -5.32
C ILE A 134 -1.71 -2.04 -5.99
N ASN A 135 -1.82 -2.03 -7.31
CA ASN A 135 -2.74 -2.93 -8.04
C ASN A 135 -2.30 -4.39 -7.96
N LYS A 136 -0.99 -4.68 -7.94
CA LYS A 136 -0.47 -6.02 -7.65
C LYS A 136 -0.88 -6.49 -6.25
N ILE A 137 -0.77 -5.62 -5.24
CA ILE A 137 -1.20 -5.93 -3.87
C ILE A 137 -2.72 -6.17 -3.85
N LEU A 138 -3.54 -5.30 -4.45
CA LEU A 138 -5.00 -5.50 -4.56
C LEU A 138 -5.35 -6.84 -5.19
N ASN A 139 -4.65 -7.21 -6.27
CA ASN A 139 -4.82 -8.50 -6.94
C ASN A 139 -4.49 -9.69 -6.04
N HIS A 140 -3.42 -9.63 -5.25
CA HIS A 140 -3.08 -10.66 -4.25
C HIS A 140 -4.20 -10.90 -3.24
N PHE A 141 -5.04 -9.89 -2.97
CA PHE A 141 -6.20 -10.01 -2.08
C PHE A 141 -7.54 -10.18 -2.79
N TYR A 142 -7.52 -10.42 -4.11
CA TYR A 142 -8.70 -10.55 -4.97
C TYR A 142 -9.64 -9.32 -4.89
N LEU A 143 -9.04 -8.14 -4.77
CA LEU A 143 -9.73 -6.85 -4.74
C LEU A 143 -9.71 -6.20 -6.13
N GLU A 144 -10.68 -5.30 -6.35
CA GLU A 144 -10.74 -4.50 -7.57
C GLU A 144 -9.55 -3.53 -7.63
N GLU A 145 -8.95 -3.38 -8.81
CA GLU A 145 -7.83 -2.47 -9.05
C GLU A 145 -8.24 -1.00 -8.97
N LEU A 146 -7.28 -0.13 -8.64
CA LEU A 146 -7.45 1.31 -8.80
C LEU A 146 -7.56 1.67 -10.29
N PRO A 147 -8.46 2.61 -10.66
CA PRO A 147 -8.65 3.00 -12.05
C PRO A 147 -7.42 3.72 -12.61
N ALA A 148 -6.82 3.15 -13.66
CA ALA A 148 -5.58 3.67 -14.26
C ALA A 148 -5.70 5.14 -14.71
N LYS A 149 -6.84 5.48 -15.34
CA LYS A 149 -7.14 6.83 -15.81
C LYS A 149 -6.98 7.90 -14.74
N ASP A 150 -7.27 7.56 -13.48
CA ASP A 150 -7.35 8.53 -12.40
C ASP A 150 -6.11 8.53 -11.51
N PHE A 151 -5.26 7.50 -11.55
CA PHE A 151 -4.17 7.32 -10.59
C PHE A 151 -2.81 6.94 -11.17
N GLU A 152 -2.73 6.35 -12.36
CA GLU A 152 -1.46 5.81 -12.88
C GLU A 152 -0.40 6.88 -13.01
N ASP A 153 -0.69 7.92 -13.80
CA ASP A 153 0.26 9.02 -14.03
C ASP A 153 0.54 9.81 -12.74
N ARG A 154 -0.47 10.04 -11.90
CA ARG A 154 -0.35 10.83 -10.67
C ARG A 154 0.55 10.16 -9.62
N LEU A 155 0.32 8.87 -9.34
CA LEU A 155 1.15 8.11 -8.37
C LEU A 155 2.57 7.89 -8.90
N ASN A 156 2.72 7.61 -10.19
CA ASN A 156 4.04 7.45 -10.81
C ASN A 156 4.83 8.77 -10.80
N LYS A 157 4.16 9.91 -11.03
CA LYS A 157 4.76 11.24 -10.93
C LYS A 157 5.26 11.51 -9.50
N LEU A 158 4.44 11.24 -8.47
CA LEU A 158 4.87 11.40 -7.08
C LEU A 158 6.10 10.54 -6.77
N LEU A 159 6.08 9.25 -7.14
CA LEU A 159 7.24 8.37 -6.91
C LEU A 159 8.49 8.88 -7.64
N MET A 160 8.35 9.32 -8.89
CA MET A 160 9.46 9.90 -9.65
C MET A 160 10.08 11.08 -8.89
N TYR A 161 9.26 12.02 -8.40
CA TYR A 161 9.75 13.17 -7.63
C TYR A 161 10.43 12.72 -6.35
N ARG A 162 9.79 11.85 -5.56
CA ARG A 162 10.36 11.32 -4.32
C ARG A 162 11.74 10.68 -4.57
N ASN A 163 11.87 9.85 -5.60
CA ASN A 163 13.13 9.17 -5.91
C ASN A 163 14.22 10.16 -6.30
N LYS A 164 13.92 11.11 -7.18
CA LYS A 164 14.88 12.14 -7.58
C LYS A 164 15.37 12.97 -6.39
N ILE A 165 14.46 13.35 -5.48
CA ILE A 165 14.80 14.09 -4.26
C ILE A 165 15.69 13.24 -3.34
N ALA A 166 15.31 11.98 -3.08
CA ALA A 166 16.06 11.06 -2.23
C ALA A 166 17.46 10.76 -2.77
N HIS A 167 17.64 10.73 -4.09
CA HIS A 167 18.94 10.57 -4.76
C HIS A 167 19.74 11.87 -4.88
N GLY A 168 19.26 12.99 -4.34
CA GLY A 168 19.99 14.25 -4.27
C GLY A 168 19.94 15.09 -5.54
N GLU A 169 19.01 14.83 -6.47
CA GLU A 169 18.86 15.64 -7.68
C GLU A 169 18.47 17.07 -7.29
N TYR A 170 19.30 18.04 -7.68
CA TYR A 170 19.15 19.45 -7.27
C TYR A 170 18.24 20.24 -8.22
N SER A 171 18.14 19.84 -9.49
CA SER A 171 17.48 20.59 -10.56
C SER A 171 15.97 20.29 -10.71
N LEU A 172 15.32 19.72 -9.69
CA LEU A 172 13.90 19.40 -9.77
C LEU A 172 13.07 20.60 -9.31
N PRO A 173 12.34 21.30 -10.20
CA PRO A 173 11.48 22.39 -9.76
C PRO A 173 10.32 21.79 -8.97
N ILE A 174 10.25 22.11 -7.68
CA ILE A 174 9.13 21.73 -6.80
C ILE A 174 8.37 23.02 -6.52
N THR A 175 7.23 23.15 -7.18
CA THR A 175 6.34 24.28 -7.01
C THR A 175 5.24 23.93 -6.02
N GLU A 176 4.60 24.95 -5.48
CA GLU A 176 3.40 24.80 -4.65
C GLU A 176 2.32 23.98 -5.34
N GLU A 177 2.09 24.21 -6.64
CA GLU A 177 1.13 23.48 -7.46
C GLU A 177 1.44 21.98 -7.53
N ILE A 178 2.71 21.61 -7.69
CA ILE A 178 3.14 20.21 -7.69
C ILE A 178 2.88 19.56 -6.32
N ILE A 179 3.16 20.26 -5.22
CA ILE A 179 2.89 19.74 -3.87
C ILE A 179 1.39 19.57 -3.63
N GLN A 180 0.56 20.50 -4.10
CA GLN A 180 -0.91 20.38 -4.01
C GLN A 180 -1.45 19.23 -4.88
N ASP A 181 -0.89 19.02 -6.06
CA ASP A 181 -1.20 17.87 -6.93
C ASP A 181 -0.85 16.55 -6.22
N PHE A 182 0.30 16.46 -5.56
CA PHE A 182 0.66 15.28 -4.76
C PHE A 182 -0.24 15.06 -3.56
N ASN A 183 -0.58 16.13 -2.84
CA ASN A 183 -1.48 16.06 -1.71
C ASN A 183 -2.87 15.53 -2.12
N SER A 184 -3.48 16.11 -3.15
CA SER A 184 -4.78 15.66 -3.65
C SER A 184 -4.71 14.22 -4.18
N THR A 185 -3.62 13.85 -4.86
CA THR A 185 -3.38 12.48 -5.32
C THR A 185 -3.41 11.47 -4.18
N ILE A 186 -2.73 11.76 -3.07
CA ILE A 186 -2.71 10.82 -1.95
C ILE A 186 -4.05 10.76 -1.23
N ILE A 187 -4.72 11.90 -1.00
CA ILE A 187 -6.05 11.91 -0.38
C ILE A 187 -7.04 11.08 -1.22
N ASP A 188 -7.10 11.33 -2.53
CA ASP A 188 -7.97 10.59 -3.45
C ASP A 188 -7.64 9.08 -3.45
N ALA A 189 -6.36 8.73 -3.51
CA ALA A 189 -5.92 7.34 -3.54
C ALA A 189 -6.21 6.61 -2.21
N MET A 190 -6.11 7.30 -1.07
CA MET A 190 -6.46 6.74 0.24
C MET A 190 -7.96 6.43 0.34
N HIS A 191 -8.81 7.36 -0.11
CA HIS A 191 -10.26 7.14 -0.18
C HIS A 191 -10.62 6.00 -1.14
N GLU A 192 -10.03 6.00 -2.33
CA GLU A 192 -10.29 4.97 -3.33
C GLU A 192 -9.86 3.58 -2.82
N LEU A 193 -8.66 3.47 -2.22
CA LEU A 193 -8.21 2.21 -1.62
C LEU A 193 -9.16 1.73 -0.50
N THR A 194 -9.65 2.66 0.32
CA THR A 194 -10.65 2.37 1.36
C THR A 194 -11.92 1.77 0.75
N ILE A 195 -12.40 2.33 -0.37
CA ILE A 195 -13.57 1.82 -1.09
C ILE A 195 -13.29 0.40 -1.62
N ARG A 196 -12.13 0.16 -2.25
CA ARG A 196 -11.77 -1.17 -2.79
C ARG A 196 -11.70 -2.24 -1.70
N ILE A 197 -11.08 -1.93 -0.57
CA ILE A 197 -10.96 -2.84 0.58
C ILE A 197 -12.33 -3.12 1.21
N THR A 198 -13.09 -2.07 1.52
CA THR A 198 -14.40 -2.20 2.16
C THR A 198 -15.39 -2.97 1.27
N ASN A 199 -15.46 -2.63 -0.02
CA ASN A 199 -16.31 -3.36 -0.97
C ASN A 199 -15.90 -4.82 -1.11
N GLY A 200 -14.59 -5.11 -1.16
CA GLY A 200 -14.08 -6.47 -1.20
C GLY A 200 -14.47 -7.27 0.04
N PHE A 201 -14.38 -6.67 1.22
CA PHE A 201 -14.80 -7.28 2.47
C PHE A 201 -16.31 -7.57 2.50
N ILE A 202 -17.15 -6.57 2.17
CA ILE A 202 -18.61 -6.70 2.14
C ILE A 202 -19.06 -7.78 1.15
N LYS A 203 -18.45 -7.80 -0.05
CA LYS A 203 -18.71 -8.81 -1.08
C LYS A 203 -18.06 -10.16 -0.77
N LYS A 204 -17.39 -10.31 0.38
CA LYS A 204 -16.68 -11.51 0.83
C LYS A 204 -15.69 -12.07 -0.21
N LYS A 205 -14.96 -11.18 -0.90
CA LYS A 205 -13.93 -11.55 -1.89
C LYS A 205 -12.80 -12.42 -1.31
N TYR A 206 -12.64 -12.39 0.01
CA TYR A 206 -11.72 -13.27 0.73
C TYR A 206 -12.17 -14.74 0.79
N LEU A 207 -13.41 -15.06 0.41
CA LEU A 207 -13.89 -16.43 0.30
C LEU A 207 -13.56 -17.03 -1.06
N ARG A 208 -13.37 -18.35 -1.07
CA ARG A 208 -13.22 -19.15 -2.29
C ARG A 208 -14.53 -19.12 -3.09
N VAL A 209 -14.41 -18.83 -4.38
CA VAL A 209 -15.50 -18.95 -5.37
C VAL A 209 -15.65 -20.40 -5.80
#